data_AF-A0A9W6YIK5-F1
#
_entry.id   AF-A0A9W6YIK5-F1
#
_cell.length_a   1.000
_cell.length_b   1.000
_cell.length_c   1.000
_cell.angle_alpha   90.00
_cell.angle_beta   90.00
_cell.angle_gamma   90.00
#
_symmetry.space_group_name_H-M   'P 1'
#
loop_
_entity.id
_entity.type
_entity.pdbx_description
1 polymer ?
#
loop_
_entity_poly.entity_id
_entity_poly.type
_entity_poly.pdbx_seq_one_letter_code
_entity_poly.pdbx_strand_id
1 'polypeptide(L)' 'MLKETKQALSDRFEMTDMGQLKYFLGMEIEQNVATGKVSVRQTKFANDILEKFNMEKSNPVKTLQEKEGHLST' A
#
# COMPACT_ATOMS: atom_id res chain seq x y z
N MET A 1 20.57 8.84 -4.07
CA MET A 1 19.27 9.41 -3.69
C MET A 1 18.67 8.74 -2.44
N LEU A 2 17.78 7.74 -2.53
CA LEU A 2 17.05 7.24 -1.35
C LEU A 2 17.95 6.67 -0.23
N LYS A 3 18.99 5.92 -0.59
CA LYS A 3 19.95 5.36 0.38
C LYS A 3 20.72 6.46 1.13
N GLU A 4 21.18 7.49 0.42
CA GLU A 4 21.92 8.62 1.01
C GLU A 4 21.01 9.43 1.93
N THR A 5 19.74 9.64 1.54
CA THR A 5 18.76 10.32 2.38
C THR A 5 18.45 9.53 3.65
N LYS A 6 18.27 8.20 3.54
CA LYS A 6 18.10 7.32 4.72
C LYS A 6 19.32 7.43 5.64
N GLN A 7 20.53 7.37 5.09
CA GLN A 7 21.76 7.47 5.88
C GLN A 7 21.87 8.81 6.60
N ALA A 8 21.69 9.93 5.90
CA ALA A 8 21.76 11.26 6.49
C ALA A 8 20.73 11.47 7.61
N LEU A 9 19.54 10.87 7.49
CA LEU A 9 18.52 10.90 8.54
C LEU A 9 18.91 10.02 9.73
N SER A 10 19.43 8.81 9.51
CA SER A 10 19.90 7.92 10.57
C SER A 10 21.12 8.46 11.32
N ASP A 11 21.99 9.22 10.65
CA ASP A 11 23.15 9.84 11.30
C ASP A 11 22.74 10.99 12.24
N ARG A 12 21.58 11.61 11.99
CA ARG A 12 21.08 12.77 12.75
C ARG A 12 20.02 12.41 13.78
N PHE A 13 19.27 11.34 13.58
CA PHE A 13 18.17 10.90 14.42
C PHE A 13 18.27 9.40 14.66
N GLU A 14 17.88 8.93 15.85
CA GLU A 14 17.71 7.50 16.09
C GLU A 14 16.65 6.94 15.16
N MET A 15 17.09 6.23 14.12
CA MET A 15 16.25 5.67 13.06
C MET A 15 16.63 4.22 12.85
N THR A 16 15.62 3.37 12.71
CA THR A 16 15.77 1.96 12.34
C THR A 16 15.15 1.73 10.97
N ASP A 17 15.89 1.13 10.04
CA ASP A 17 15.32 0.72 8.76
C ASP A 17 14.45 -0.53 8.96
N MET A 18 13.15 -0.40 8.70
CA MET A 18 12.19 -1.51 8.77
C MET A 18 12.13 -2.35 7.48
N GLY A 19 12.98 -2.05 6.50
CA GLY A 19 13.04 -2.73 5.22
C GLY A 19 11.98 -2.24 4.24
N GLN A 20 11.44 -3.16 3.44
CA GLN A 20 10.45 -2.83 2.42
C GLN A 20 9.10 -2.45 3.03
N LEU A 21 8.49 -1.40 2.49
CA LEU A 21 7.15 -0.96 2.87
C LEU A 21 6.12 -2.03 2.48
N LYS A 22 5.49 -2.63 3.49
CA LYS A 22 4.44 -3.65 3.33
C LYS A 22 3.03 -3.12 3.59
N TYR A 23 2.90 -2.11 4.46
CA TYR A 23 1.62 -1.52 4.84
C TYR A 23 1.75 -0.01 5.00
N PHE A 24 0.81 0.75 4.45
CA PHE A 24 0.72 2.20 4.63
C PHE A 24 -0.74 2.66 4.59
N LEU A 25 -1.22 3.34 5.63
CA LEU A 25 -2.59 3.91 5.71
C LEU A 25 -3.73 2.93 5.32
N GLY A 26 -3.61 1.65 5.70
CA GLY A 26 -4.62 0.63 5.35
C GLY A 26 -4.46 0.04 3.94
N MET A 27 -3.41 0.44 3.22
CA MET A 27 -2.98 -0.16 1.96
C MET A 27 -1.91 -1.21 2.23
N GLU A 28 -2.09 -2.38 1.65
CA GLU A 28 -1.11 -3.44 1.50
C GLU A 28 -0.26 -3.16 0.26
N ILE A 29 1.06 -3.18 0.40
CA ILE A 29 2.01 -2.87 -0.67
C ILE A 29 2.87 -4.10 -0.92
N GLU A 30 2.84 -4.56 -2.17
CA GLU A 30 3.63 -5.68 -2.67
C GLU A 30 4.64 -5.16 -3.71
N GLN A 31 5.93 -5.37 -3.46
CA GLN A 31 7.01 -4.86 -4.31
C GLN A 31 7.79 -6.04 -4.88
N ASN A 32 7.74 -6.22 -6.20
CA ASN A 32 8.58 -7.18 -6.89
C ASN A 32 9.87 -6.48 -7.34
N VAL A 33 10.97 -6.76 -6.63
CA VAL A 33 12.26 -6.13 -6.91
C VAL A 33 12.83 -6.56 -8.26
N ALA A 34 12.57 -7.79 -8.71
CA ALA A 34 13.10 -8.32 -9.96
C ALA A 34 12.45 -7.67 -11.18
N THR A 35 11.16 -7.35 -11.10
CA THR A 35 10.41 -6.73 -12.20
C THR A 35 10.22 -5.22 -12.02
N GLY A 36 10.52 -4.68 -10.85
CA GLY A 36 10.23 -3.29 -10.47
C GLY A 36 8.73 -3.02 -10.25
N LYS A 37 7.85 -4.03 -10.33
CA LYS A 37 6.40 -3.84 -10.18
C LYS A 37 6.06 -3.56 -8.71
N VAL A 38 5.31 -2.49 -8.48
CA VAL A 38 4.66 -2.21 -7.19
C VAL A 38 3.16 -2.43 -7.36
N SER A 39 2.55 -3.18 -6.45
CA SER A 39 1.13 -3.46 -6.43
C SER A 39 0.54 -3.04 -5.10
N VAL A 40 -0.64 -2.45 -5.13
CA VAL A 40 -1.34 -1.94 -3.95
C VAL A 40 -2.66 -2.68 -3.81
N ARG A 41 -2.93 -3.22 -2.63
CA ARG A 41 -4.21 -3.83 -2.26
C ARG A 41 -4.81 -3.06 -1.09
N GLN A 42 -6.14 -2.93 -1.08
CA GLN A 42 -6.86 -2.20 -0.03
C GLN A 42 -8.00 -3.06 0.54
N THR A 43 -7.79 -4.37 0.64
CA THR A 43 -8.83 -5.33 1.04
C THR A 43 -9.38 -5.00 2.42
N LYS A 44 -8.49 -4.72 3.38
CA LYS A 44 -8.89 -4.34 4.74
C LYS A 44 -9.72 -3.05 4.75
N PHE A 45 -9.24 -2.01 4.06
CA PHE A 45 -9.97 -0.75 3.97
C PHE A 45 -11.36 -0.90 3.34
N ALA A 46 -11.47 -1.70 2.26
CA ALA A 46 -12.76 -2.01 1.64
C ALA A 46 -13.70 -2.73 2.61
N ASN A 47 -13.20 -3.72 3.35
CA ASN A 47 -13.98 -4.44 4.35
C ASN A 47 -14.42 -3.53 5.51
N ASP A 48 -13.51 -2.69 6.02
CA ASP A 48 -13.78 -1.74 7.10
C ASP A 48 -14.89 -0.74 6.69
N ILE A 49 -14.91 -0.29 5.42
CA ILE A 49 -16.00 0.54 4.89
C ILE A 49 -17.31 -0.23 4.86
N LEU A 50 -17.30 -1.47 4.33
CA LEU A 50 -18.53 -2.26 4.25
C LEU A 50 -19.12 -2.51 5.64
N GLU A 51 -18.29 -2.86 6.63
CA GLU A 51 -18.72 -3.05 8.01
C GLU A 51 -19.26 -1.74 8.62
N LYS A 52 -18.57 -0.60 8.42
CA LYS A 52 -19.00 0.71 8.94
C LYS A 52 -20.41 1.11 8.50
N PHE A 53 -20.81 0.70 7.29
CA PHE A 53 -22.13 1.02 6.72
C PHE A 53 -23.11 -0.15 6.78
N ASN A 54 -22.79 -1.25 7.48
CA ASN A 54 -23.58 -2.49 7.55
C ASN A 54 -23.90 -3.09 6.17
N MET A 55 -22.92 -3.02 5.26
CA MET A 55 -23.02 -3.45 3.86
C MET A 55 -22.33 -4.78 3.58
N GLU A 56 -21.78 -5.46 4.58
CA GLU A 56 -21.03 -6.71 4.44
C GLU A 56 -21.86 -7.88 3.85
N LYS A 57 -23.20 -7.82 3.96
CA LYS A 57 -24.14 -8.79 3.35
C LYS A 57 -24.93 -8.23 2.18
N SER A 58 -24.63 -7.00 1.73
CA SER A 58 -25.32 -6.41 0.59
C SER A 58 -25.01 -7.17 -0.70
N ASN A 59 -25.97 -7.19 -1.63
CA ASN A 59 -25.74 -7.80 -2.94
C ASN A 59 -24.63 -7.04 -3.69
N PRO A 60 -23.58 -7.73 -4.15
CA PRO A 60 -22.48 -7.08 -4.84
C PRO A 60 -22.97 -6.51 -6.18
N VAL A 61 -22.68 -5.24 -6.43
CA VAL A 61 -22.84 -4.63 -7.75
C VAL A 61 -21.47 -4.42 -8.37
N LYS A 62 -21.38 -4.56 -9.69
CA LYS A 62 -20.12 -4.30 -10.40
C LYS A 62 -19.84 -2.80 -10.40
N THR A 63 -19.04 -2.36 -9.43
CA THR A 63 -18.41 -1.04 -9.47
C THR A 63 -17.17 -1.14 -10.34
N LEU A 64 -16.99 -0.19 -11.27
CA LEU A 64 -15.75 -0.07 -12.04
C LEU A 64 -14.63 0.37 -11.10
N GLN A 65 -13.94 -0.59 -10.49
CA GLN A 65 -12.64 -0.37 -9.91
C GLN A 65 -11.61 -0.51 -11.04
N GLU A 66 -10.74 0.50 -11.21
CA GLU A 66 -9.63 0.44 -12.15
C GLU A 66 -8.79 -0.81 -11.82
N LYS A 67 -8.86 -1.81 -12.71
CA LYS A 67 -8.04 -3.01 -12.59
C LYS A 67 -6.67 -2.68 -13.14
N GLU A 68 -5.74 -2.39 -12.23
CA GLU A 68 -4.35 -2.05 -12.52
C GLU A 68 -4.14 -0.65 -13.12
N GLY A 69 -4.22 0.37 -12.26
CA GLY A 69 -3.50 1.62 -12.50
C GLY A 69 -2.00 1.33 -12.52
N HIS A 70 -1.45 1.12 -13.72
CA HIS A 70 0.00 1.12 -13.91
C HIS A 70 0.49 2.54 -13.61
N LEU A 71 1.03 2.75 -12.41
CA LEU A 71 1.90 3.89 -12.15
C LEU A 71 3.21 3.65 -12.90
N SER A 72 3.17 3.89 -14.21
CA SER A 72 4.37 4.06 -15.01
C SER A 72 5.08 5.30 -14.48
N THR A 73 6.15 5.09 -13.73
CA THR A 73 7.16 6.10 -13.43
C THR A 73 8.14 6.20 -14.59
#